data_AF-A0A9Q3EMN1-F1
#
_entry.id   AF-A0A9Q3EMN1-F1
#
_cell.length_a   1.000
_cell.length_b   1.000
_cell.length_c   1.000
_cell.angle_alpha   90.00
_cell.angle_beta   90.00
_cell.angle_gamma   90.00
#
_symmetry.space_group_name_H-M   'P 1'
#
loop_
_entity.id
_entity.type
_entity.pdbx_description
1 polymer ?
#
loop_
_entity_poly.entity_id
_entity_poly.type
_entity_poly.pdbx_seq_one_letter_code
_entity_poly.pdbx_strand_id
1 'polypeptide(L)'
;MDLPPSSSHDSLEELWDEEEETEGMETMMKVVPSAYHHQLNLLSKVKAEKFPPHHACDHHIELEGSLHPVRVIYSLSNQESDTLRA
;
A
#
# COMPACT_ATOMS: atom_id res chain seq x y z
N MET A 1 5.04 38.71 10.65
CA MET A 1 4.22 37.71 11.37
C MET A 1 4.49 36.39 10.67
N ASP A 2 5.58 35.74 11.05
CA ASP A 2 6.01 34.47 10.49
C ASP A 2 5.14 33.34 11.08
N LEU A 3 4.56 32.52 10.20
CA LEU A 3 3.82 31.31 10.60
C LEU A 3 4.82 30.23 11.04
N PRO A 4 4.54 29.46 12.10
CA PRO A 4 5.42 28.34 12.49
C PRO A 4 5.27 27.18 11.49
N PRO A 5 6.33 26.40 11.23
CA PRO A 5 6.19 25.13 10.51
C PRO A 5 5.40 24.16 11.39
N SER A 6 4.20 23.80 10.94
CA SER A 6 3.38 22.75 11.54
C SER A 6 4.06 21.40 11.29
N SER A 7 4.95 20.99 12.18
CA SER A 7 5.74 19.75 12.12
C SER A 7 5.47 18.92 13.37
N SER A 8 4.27 18.34 13.52
CA SER A 8 3.98 17.47 14.67
C SER A 8 2.90 16.40 14.42
N HIS A 9 2.42 16.19 13.19
CA HIS A 9 1.46 15.11 12.93
C HIS A 9 2.09 13.84 12.34
N ASP A 10 3.32 13.92 11.85
CA ASP A 10 3.98 12.80 11.14
C ASP A 10 4.69 11.81 12.08
N SER A 11 5.13 12.26 13.26
CA SER A 11 6.03 11.49 14.12
C SER A 11 5.37 10.46 15.03
N LEU A 12 4.03 10.47 15.16
CA LEU A 12 3.31 9.55 16.05
C LEU A 12 2.80 8.30 15.31
N GLU A 13 2.37 8.46 14.06
CA GLU A 13 1.98 7.32 13.21
C GLU A 13 3.19 6.47 12.80
N GLU A 14 4.33 7.10 12.46
CA GLU A 14 5.56 6.35 12.17
C GLU A 14 6.04 5.51 13.36
N LEU A 15 5.91 6.02 14.59
CA LEU A 15 6.35 5.32 15.79
C LEU A 15 5.51 4.06 16.08
N TRP A 16 4.19 4.12 15.85
CA TRP A 16 3.30 2.98 16.05
C TRP A 16 3.45 1.92 14.95
N ASP A 17 3.71 2.36 13.72
CA ASP A 17 4.02 1.46 12.60
C ASP A 17 5.33 0.69 12.82
N GLU A 18 6.34 1.31 13.45
CA GLU A 18 7.62 0.67 13.77
C GLU A 18 7.49 -0.38 14.87
N GLU A 19 6.75 -0.09 15.94
CA GLU A 19 6.52 -1.04 17.05
C GLU A 19 5.74 -2.28 16.57
N GLU A 20 4.64 -2.09 15.81
CA GLU A 20 3.86 -3.20 15.23
C GLU A 20 4.69 -4.06 14.28
N GLU A 21 5.57 -3.43 13.48
CA GLU A 21 6.45 -4.14 12.57
C GLU A 21 7.47 -5.02 13.30
N THR A 22 8.06 -4.52 14.40
CA THR A 22 9.02 -5.32 15.19
C THR A 22 8.36 -6.53 15.86
N GLU A 23 7.16 -6.37 16.42
CA GLU A 23 6.38 -7.47 17.00
C GLU A 23 6.00 -8.50 15.91
N GLY A 24 5.59 -8.03 14.73
CA GLY A 24 5.31 -8.86 13.57
C GLY A 24 6.51 -9.73 13.16
N MET A 25 7.71 -9.15 13.09
CA MET A 25 8.93 -9.90 12.71
C MET A 25 9.29 -11.00 13.70
N GLU A 26 9.18 -10.77 15.01
CA GLU A 26 9.47 -11.79 16.03
C GLU A 26 8.55 -13.01 15.93
N THR A 27 7.27 -12.80 15.58
CA THR A 27 6.34 -13.91 15.36
C THR A 27 6.69 -14.68 14.09
N MET A 28 7.09 -13.99 13.02
CA MET A 28 7.46 -14.63 11.75
C MET A 28 8.74 -15.45 11.87
N MET A 29 9.73 -15.02 12.66
CA MET A 29 10.95 -15.80 12.90
C MET A 29 10.68 -17.19 13.51
N LYS A 30 9.58 -17.35 14.24
CA LYS A 30 9.17 -18.62 14.86
C LYS A 30 8.51 -19.58 13.86
N VAL A 31 7.90 -19.06 12.81
CA VAL A 31 7.15 -19.85 11.79
C VAL A 31 8.01 -20.12 10.57
N VAL A 32 8.81 -19.14 10.16
CA VAL A 32 9.61 -19.19 8.93
C VAL A 32 10.94 -19.91 9.21
N PRO A 33 11.35 -20.88 8.36
CA PRO A 33 12.64 -21.53 8.51
C PRO A 33 13.80 -20.53 8.45
N SER A 34 14.86 -20.80 9.23
CA SER A 34 16.01 -19.90 9.36
C SER A 34 16.69 -19.53 8.04
N ALA A 35 16.66 -20.44 7.05
CA ALA A 35 17.17 -20.17 5.71
C ALA A 35 16.52 -18.94 5.04
N TYR A 36 15.28 -18.61 5.40
CA TYR A 36 14.50 -17.51 4.82
C TYR A 36 14.40 -16.29 5.73
N HIS A 37 15.12 -16.26 6.87
CA HIS A 37 15.08 -15.12 7.79
C HIS A 37 15.56 -13.81 7.12
N HIS A 38 16.41 -13.90 6.10
CA HIS A 38 16.84 -12.76 5.28
C HIS A 38 15.71 -12.13 4.44
N GLN A 39 14.58 -12.81 4.28
CA GLN A 39 13.42 -12.39 3.47
C GLN A 39 12.21 -12.02 4.32
N LEU A 40 12.33 -11.97 5.65
CA LEU A 40 11.18 -11.68 6.54
C LEU A 40 10.51 -10.34 6.24
N ASN A 41 11.27 -9.36 5.77
CA ASN A 41 10.74 -8.07 5.35
C ASN A 41 9.69 -8.18 4.23
N LEU A 42 9.76 -9.21 3.39
CA LEU A 42 8.78 -9.47 2.32
C LEU A 42 7.46 -10.04 2.85
N LEU A 43 7.47 -10.56 4.07
CA LEU A 43 6.31 -11.17 4.73
C LEU A 43 5.63 -10.21 5.70
N SER A 44 6.18 -9.00 5.88
CA SER A 44 5.60 -7.95 6.71
C SER A 44 4.23 -7.55 6.17
N LYS A 45 3.19 -7.76 6.99
CA LYS A 45 1.81 -7.39 6.65
C LYS A 45 1.66 -5.87 6.53
N VAL A 46 2.27 -5.13 7.46
CA VAL A 46 2.27 -3.65 7.47
C VAL A 46 2.88 -3.09 6.19
N LYS A 47 4.02 -3.63 5.74
CA LYS A 47 4.64 -3.23 4.47
C LYS A 47 3.81 -3.64 3.25
N ALA A 48 3.10 -4.76 3.30
CA ALA A 48 2.26 -5.22 2.21
C ALA A 48 0.99 -4.38 2.01
N GLU A 49 0.50 -3.71 3.06
CA GLU A 49 -0.65 -2.80 2.98
C GLU A 49 -0.27 -1.43 2.39
N LYS A 50 1.02 -1.08 2.38
CA LYS A 50 1.53 0.15 1.78
C LYS A 50 1.88 -0.07 0.31
N PHE A 51 1.49 0.87 -0.56
CA PHE A 51 1.91 0.84 -1.96
C PHE A 51 3.44 0.97 -2.06
N PRO A 52 4.09 0.18 -2.93
CA PRO A 52 5.51 0.37 -3.19
C PRO A 52 5.76 1.76 -3.80
N PRO A 53 6.96 2.33 -3.60
CA PRO A 53 7.32 3.59 -4.23
C PRO A 53 7.29 3.46 -5.75
N HIS A 54 6.94 4.54 -6.44
CA HIS A 54 6.98 4.59 -7.89
C HIS A 54 8.42 4.40 -8.41
N HIS A 55 8.58 3.56 -9.43
CA HIS A 55 9.85 3.31 -10.09
C HIS A 55 9.86 3.85 -11.52
N ALA A 56 11.05 4.19 -12.03
CA ALA A 56 11.21 4.62 -13.43
C ALA A 56 10.86 3.50 -14.44
N CYS A 57 10.85 2.25 -14.01
CA CYS A 57 10.43 1.09 -14.79
C CYS A 57 8.95 0.73 -14.61
N ASP A 58 8.18 1.54 -13.88
CA ASP A 58 6.74 1.35 -13.79
C ASP A 58 6.11 1.40 -15.19
N HIS A 59 5.04 0.64 -15.38
CA HIS A 59 4.36 0.60 -16.66
C HIS A 59 3.71 1.95 -16.96
N HIS A 60 4.27 2.69 -17.90
CA HIS A 60 3.71 3.94 -18.40
C HIS A 60 2.95 3.69 -19.70
N ILE A 61 1.68 4.09 -19.75
CA ILE A 61 0.86 4.03 -20.96
C ILE A 61 0.91 5.40 -21.61
N GLU A 62 1.64 5.50 -22.72
CA GLU A 62 1.63 6.69 -23.56
C GLU A 62 0.26 6.83 -24.22
N LEU A 63 -0.32 8.04 -24.12
CA LEU A 63 -1.60 8.33 -24.73
C LEU A 63 -1.36 8.87 -26.14
N GLU A 64 -1.92 8.19 -27.14
CA GLU A 64 -1.91 8.65 -28.54
C GLU A 64 -3.26 9.28 -28.94
N GLY A 65 -3.20 10.40 -29.65
CA GLY A 65 -4.39 11.06 -30.21
C GLY A 65 -5.25 11.83 -29.19
N SER A 66 -6.52 12.08 -29.56
CA SER A 66 -7.48 12.76 -28.68
C SER A 66 -8.13 11.76 -27.72
N LEU A 67 -8.31 12.15 -26.45
CA LEU A 67 -8.99 11.33 -25.45
C LEU A 67 -10.37 10.87 -25.95
N HIS A 68 -10.62 9.57 -25.87
CA HIS A 68 -11.93 9.02 -26.18
C HIS A 68 -12.98 9.54 -25.18
N PRO A 69 -14.23 9.79 -25.62
CA PRO A 69 -15.30 10.17 -24.72
C PRO A 69 -15.57 9.05 -23.70
N VAL A 70 -15.79 9.45 -22.45
CA VAL A 70 -16.14 8.53 -21.35
C VAL A 70 -17.45 7.82 -21.71
N ARG A 71 -17.41 6.48 -21.75
CA ARG A 71 -18.57 5.65 -22.06
C ARG A 71 -19.40 5.38 -20.80
N VAL A 72 -20.70 5.18 -20.97
CA VAL A 72 -21.58 4.71 -19.89
C VAL A 72 -21.20 3.27 -19.55
N ILE A 73 -20.96 3.02 -18.27
CA ILE A 73 -20.71 1.66 -17.75
C ILE A 73 -22.05 0.93 -17.67
N TYR A 74 -22.10 -0.34 -18.05
CA TYR A 74 -23.32 -1.15 -17.92
C TYR A 74 -23.78 -1.22 -16.47
N SER A 75 -25.10 -1.20 -16.26
CA SER A 75 -25.70 -1.34 -14.93
C SER A 75 -25.43 -2.74 -14.39
N LEU A 76 -24.78 -2.81 -13.24
CA LEU A 76 -24.59 -4.04 -12.49
C LEU A 76 -25.88 -4.42 -11.75
N SER A 77 -26.14 -5.72 -11.62
CA SER A 77 -27.13 -6.23 -10.67
C SER A 77 -26.66 -6.03 -9.23
N ASN A 78 -27.58 -6.13 -8.27
CA ASN A 78 -27.25 -6.00 -6.85
C ASN A 78 -26.17 -7.02 -6.44
N GLN A 79 -26.30 -8.28 -6.86
CA GLN A 79 -25.33 -9.34 -6.56
C GLN A 79 -23.93 -9.03 -7.10
N GLU A 80 -23.83 -8.55 -8.35
CA GLU A 80 -22.55 -8.18 -8.95
C GLU A 80 -21.94 -6.97 -8.22
N SER A 81 -22.77 -6.00 -7.86
CA SER A 81 -22.32 -4.81 -7.13
C SER A 81 -21.85 -5.14 -5.71
N ASP A 82 -22.52 -6.08 -5.03
CA ASP A 82 -22.15 -6.53 -3.69
C ASP A 82 -20.84 -7.32 -3.74
N THR A 83 -20.65 -8.14 -4.79
CA THR A 83 -19.42 -8.90 -5.00
C THR A 83 -18.20 -7.99 -5.23
N LEU A 84 -18.38 -6.88 -5.96
CA LEU A 84 -17.27 -5.95 -6.26
C LEU A 84 -16.91 -5.00 -5.11
N ARG A 85 -17.80 -4.83 -4.13
CA ARG A 85 -17.59 -3.95 -2.97
C ARG A 85 -16.99 -4.67 -1.76
N ALA A 86 -17.04 -6.01 -1.77
CA ALA A 86 -16.46 -6.87 -0.75
C ALA A 86 -14.94 -6.94 -0.87
#